data_AF-A0A7H0YAF2-F1
#
_entry.id   AF-A0A7H0YAF2-F1
#
_cell.length_a   1.000
_cell.length_b   1.000
_cell.length_c   1.000
_cell.angle_alpha   90.00
_cell.angle_beta   90.00
_cell.angle_gamma   90.00
#
_symmetry.space_group_name_H-M   'P 1'
#
loop_
_entity.id
_entity.type
_entity.pdbx_description
1 polymer ?
#
loop_
_entity_poly.entity_id
_entity_poly.type
_entity_poly.pdbx_seq_one_letter_code
_entity_poly.pdbx_strand_id
1 'polypeptide(L)'
;MTFGTSMSKAAAGKTYPAGSFIINMHQAKHGIANMVLYDGINVSDYASVAGGIVQDFPVLRGFECDVVREAEVFEGQTSPVTSVSISATQMPNHSAYVLIRNTNNDAIKTVNELLKSGKVVTMLLKSGKGYEAGDFAVAYDDLHPLA
;
A
#
# COMPACT_ATOMS: atom_id res chain seq x y z
N MET A 1 19.58 -1.96 3.63
CA MET A 1 18.59 -1.67 2.57
C MET A 1 18.64 -0.17 2.37
N THR A 2 19.41 0.27 1.38
CA THR A 2 19.41 1.69 1.00
C THR A 2 18.28 1.84 0.01
N PHE A 3 17.24 2.53 0.43
CA PHE A 3 16.15 2.92 -0.45
C PHE A 3 16.52 4.31 -0.98
N GLY A 4 16.60 4.45 -2.29
CA GLY A 4 16.78 5.75 -2.94
C GLY A 4 15.47 6.21 -3.53
N THR A 5 15.13 7.49 -3.37
CA THR A 5 14.08 8.13 -4.17
C THR A 5 14.71 8.62 -5.46
N SER A 6 14.12 8.25 -6.60
CA SER A 6 14.48 8.85 -7.89
C SER A 6 13.78 10.20 -8.08
N MET A 7 14.45 11.12 -8.75
CA MET A 7 13.81 12.25 -9.44
C MET A 7 13.06 11.73 -10.67
N SER A 8 12.14 12.51 -11.25
CA SER A 8 11.50 12.12 -12.52
C SER A 8 12.56 11.98 -13.61
N LYS A 9 12.94 10.76 -13.99
CA LYS A 9 14.06 10.54 -14.91
C LYS A 9 13.88 9.24 -15.70
N ALA A 10 14.32 9.28 -16.96
CA ALA A 10 14.34 8.12 -17.83
C ALA A 10 15.58 7.26 -17.51
N ALA A 11 15.35 6.00 -17.15
CA ALA A 11 16.38 4.99 -16.90
C ALA A 11 15.84 3.63 -17.37
N ALA A 12 16.70 2.77 -17.92
CA ALA A 12 16.29 1.46 -18.47
C ALA A 12 15.10 1.55 -19.47
N GLY A 13 15.05 2.62 -20.27
CA GLY A 13 13.98 2.86 -21.25
C GLY A 13 12.62 3.28 -20.67
N LYS A 14 12.46 3.42 -19.35
CA LYS A 14 11.23 3.86 -18.67
C LYS A 14 11.47 5.16 -17.89
N THR A 15 10.46 6.03 -17.81
CA THR A 15 10.51 7.20 -16.92
C THR A 15 9.87 6.84 -15.59
N TYR A 16 10.63 6.97 -14.51
CA TYR A 16 10.15 6.74 -13.14
C TYR A 16 9.73 8.06 -12.52
N PRO A 17 8.53 8.18 -11.93
CA PRO A 17 8.10 9.41 -11.27
C PRO A 17 8.95 9.73 -10.03
N ALA A 18 8.92 10.99 -9.62
CA ALA A 18 9.55 11.39 -8.36
C ALA A 18 8.90 10.61 -7.19
N GLY A 19 9.72 10.02 -6.32
CA GLY A 19 9.24 9.20 -5.22
C GLY A 19 9.25 7.69 -5.49
N SER A 20 9.63 7.23 -6.68
CA SER A 20 9.90 5.81 -6.93
C SER A 20 11.07 5.32 -6.08
N PHE A 21 10.92 4.11 -5.53
CA PHE A 21 11.93 3.47 -4.71
C PHE A 21 12.82 2.56 -5.53
N ILE A 22 14.13 2.73 -5.41
CA ILE A 22 15.11 1.83 -6.02
C ILE A 22 15.67 0.90 -4.94
N ILE A 23 15.61 -0.40 -5.21
CA ILE A 23 16.11 -1.44 -4.32
C ILE A 23 17.36 -2.03 -4.94
N ASN A 24 18.52 -1.68 -4.37
CA ASN A 24 19.77 -2.29 -4.80
C ASN A 24 19.81 -3.77 -4.37
N MET A 25 19.88 -4.67 -5.37
CA MET A 25 19.93 -6.11 -5.16
C MET A 25 21.33 -6.63 -4.83
N HIS A 26 22.38 -5.81 -4.94
CA HIS A 26 23.74 -6.12 -4.49
C HIS A 26 23.87 -5.94 -2.96
N GLN A 27 23.12 -6.73 -2.20
CA GLN A 27 23.13 -6.72 -0.74
C GLN A 27 22.86 -8.12 -0.17
N ALA A 28 23.26 -8.35 1.08
CA ALA A 28 23.03 -9.64 1.76
C ALA A 28 21.54 -10.03 1.89
N LYS A 29 20.63 -9.04 1.89
CA LYS A 29 19.17 -9.24 2.09
C LYS A 29 18.37 -9.37 0.78
N HIS A 30 19.03 -9.52 -0.37
CA HIS A 30 18.35 -9.57 -1.67
C HIS A 30 17.32 -10.72 -1.76
N GLY A 31 17.56 -11.84 -1.08
CA GLY A 31 16.59 -12.95 -1.01
C GLY A 31 15.25 -12.55 -0.38
N ILE A 32 15.28 -11.70 0.66
CA ILE A 32 14.05 -11.19 1.31
C ILE A 32 13.34 -10.22 0.36
N ALA A 33 14.10 -9.35 -0.34
CA ALA A 33 13.51 -8.45 -1.34
C ALA A 33 12.82 -9.24 -2.46
N ASN A 34 13.45 -10.31 -2.97
CA ASN A 34 12.86 -11.19 -3.97
C ASN A 34 11.58 -11.87 -3.46
N MET A 35 11.58 -12.39 -2.24
CA MET A 35 10.39 -13.04 -1.67
C MET A 35 9.16 -12.12 -1.61
N VAL A 36 9.38 -10.82 -1.38
CA VAL A 36 8.29 -9.83 -1.30
C VAL A 36 7.89 -9.33 -2.69
N LEU A 37 8.85 -9.13 -3.60
CA LEU A 37 8.64 -8.38 -4.84
C LEU A 37 8.53 -9.24 -6.10
N TYR A 38 8.63 -10.57 -6.01
CA TYR A 38 8.41 -11.43 -7.16
C TYR A 38 6.93 -11.53 -7.53
N ASP A 39 6.65 -11.78 -8.82
CA ASP A 39 5.31 -11.83 -9.43
C ASP A 39 4.43 -13.01 -8.98
N GLY A 40 4.86 -13.78 -7.98
CA GLY A 40 4.17 -15.01 -7.61
C GLY A 40 4.46 -16.19 -8.54
N ILE A 41 3.80 -17.31 -8.27
CA ILE A 41 3.77 -18.46 -9.17
C ILE A 41 2.43 -18.45 -9.93
N ASN A 42 2.46 -18.81 -11.21
CA ASN A 42 1.24 -19.03 -11.97
C ASN A 42 0.62 -20.37 -11.55
N VAL A 43 -0.59 -20.33 -10.98
CA VAL A 43 -1.36 -21.52 -10.55
C VAL A 43 -2.63 -21.73 -11.37
N SER A 44 -2.76 -21.07 -12.53
CA SER A 44 -3.99 -21.08 -13.34
C SER A 44 -4.38 -22.48 -13.84
N ASP A 45 -3.41 -23.39 -13.94
CA ASP A 45 -3.57 -24.77 -14.38
C ASP A 45 -3.71 -25.79 -13.22
N TYR A 46 -3.72 -25.33 -11.96
CA TYR A 46 -3.74 -26.22 -10.81
C TYR A 46 -5.17 -26.75 -10.55
N ALA A 47 -5.31 -28.06 -10.38
CA ALA A 47 -6.61 -28.70 -10.07
C ALA A 47 -7.20 -28.23 -8.73
N SER A 48 -6.34 -27.82 -7.79
CA SER A 48 -6.72 -27.17 -6.54
C SER A 48 -5.51 -26.43 -5.94
N VAL A 49 -5.77 -25.36 -5.19
CA VAL A 49 -4.76 -24.61 -4.43
C VAL A 49 -5.09 -24.73 -2.95
N ALA A 50 -4.23 -25.39 -2.18
CA ALA A 50 -4.38 -25.51 -0.73
C ALA A 50 -3.59 -24.37 -0.05
N GLY A 51 -4.30 -23.38 0.48
CA GLY A 51 -3.73 -22.25 1.21
C GLY A 51 -3.81 -20.94 0.41
N GLY A 52 -4.31 -19.89 1.06
CA GLY A 52 -4.23 -18.52 0.54
C GLY A 52 -2.80 -18.02 0.67
N ILE A 53 -1.94 -18.36 -0.28
CA ILE A 53 -0.60 -17.77 -0.31
C ILE A 53 -0.74 -16.44 -1.02
N VAL A 54 -0.53 -15.36 -0.27
CA VAL A 54 -0.37 -14.00 -0.80
C VAL A 54 0.93 -14.00 -1.59
N GLN A 55 0.82 -14.26 -2.89
CA GLN A 55 1.89 -14.18 -3.87
C GLN A 55 1.58 -12.98 -4.75
N ASP A 56 2.58 -12.21 -5.16
CA ASP A 56 2.42 -10.90 -5.84
C ASP A 56 2.00 -9.74 -4.91
N PHE A 57 2.91 -9.34 -4.03
CA PHE A 57 2.74 -8.17 -3.18
C PHE A 57 2.51 -6.85 -3.96
N PRO A 58 3.19 -6.60 -5.11
CA PRO A 58 2.92 -5.43 -5.94
C PRO A 58 1.45 -5.27 -6.31
N VAL A 59 0.80 -6.33 -6.85
CA VAL A 59 -0.62 -6.29 -7.20
C VAL A 59 -1.51 -6.09 -5.97
N LEU A 60 -1.24 -6.83 -4.89
CA LEU A 60 -2.01 -6.75 -3.64
C LEU A 60 -1.95 -5.37 -2.97
N ARG A 61 -0.86 -4.64 -3.17
CA ARG A 61 -0.66 -3.30 -2.60
C ARG A 61 -0.86 -2.18 -3.62
N GLY A 62 -1.17 -2.52 -4.87
CA GLY A 62 -1.47 -1.56 -5.93
C GLY A 62 -0.27 -0.70 -6.34
N PHE A 63 0.93 -1.28 -6.42
CA PHE A 63 2.11 -0.59 -6.94
C PHE A 63 2.79 -1.38 -8.07
N GLU A 64 3.47 -0.67 -8.97
CA GLU A 64 4.27 -1.28 -10.03
C GLU A 64 5.68 -1.61 -9.53
N CYS A 65 6.23 -2.76 -9.94
CA CYS A 65 7.60 -3.17 -9.65
C CYS A 65 8.30 -3.58 -10.94
N ASP A 66 9.38 -2.87 -11.31
CA ASP A 66 10.15 -3.16 -12.51
C ASP A 66 11.49 -3.81 -12.14
N VAL A 67 11.86 -4.90 -12.82
CA VAL A 67 13.17 -5.55 -12.66
C VAL A 67 14.18 -4.95 -13.63
N VAL A 68 15.18 -4.25 -13.10
CA VAL A 68 16.24 -3.62 -13.89
C VAL A 68 17.55 -4.38 -13.70
N ARG A 69 18.14 -4.87 -14.80
CA ARG A 69 19.39 -5.66 -14.80
C ARG A 69 20.59 -4.91 -15.39
N GLU A 70 20.36 -3.70 -15.90
CA GLU A 70 21.41 -2.85 -16.43
C GLU A 70 22.23 -2.25 -15.29
N ALA A 71 23.56 -2.39 -15.37
CA ALA A 71 24.46 -1.81 -14.39
C ALA A 71 24.43 -0.28 -14.45
N GLU A 72 24.59 0.38 -13.29
CA GLU A 72 24.82 1.82 -13.16
C GLU A 72 23.73 2.75 -13.74
N VAL A 73 22.59 2.23 -14.17
CA VAL A 73 21.53 3.00 -14.84
C VAL A 73 20.91 4.10 -13.98
N PHE A 74 21.06 4.01 -12.65
CA PHE A 74 20.58 5.00 -11.68
C PHE A 74 21.72 5.78 -10.98
N GLU A 75 22.97 5.64 -11.45
CA GLU A 75 24.13 6.29 -10.84
C GLU A 75 24.00 7.84 -10.87
N GLY A 76 24.22 8.47 -9.73
CA GLY A 76 24.08 9.93 -9.58
C GLY A 76 22.65 10.48 -9.75
N GLN A 77 21.64 9.60 -9.90
CA GLN A 77 20.24 10.00 -10.11
C GLN A 77 19.36 9.85 -8.87
N THR A 78 19.91 9.30 -7.78
CA THR A 78 19.15 8.94 -6.58
C THR A 78 19.61 9.72 -5.37
N SER A 79 18.70 9.92 -4.43
CA SER A 79 19.02 10.44 -3.10
C SER A 79 18.62 9.43 -2.04
N PRO A 80 19.41 9.25 -0.96
CA PRO A 80 19.04 8.38 0.14
C PRO A 80 17.71 8.83 0.77
N VAL A 81 16.82 7.88 1.05
CA VAL A 81 15.62 8.15 1.83
C VAL A 81 16.00 8.25 3.30
N THR A 82 15.98 9.48 3.84
CA THR A 82 16.35 9.77 5.25
C THR A 82 15.15 9.82 6.19
N SER A 83 13.96 10.10 5.65
CA SER A 83 12.71 10.15 6.41
C SER A 83 11.52 9.87 5.50
N VAL A 84 10.47 9.29 6.06
CA VAL A 84 9.18 9.12 5.39
C VAL A 84 8.15 9.95 6.15
N SER A 85 7.45 10.84 5.43
CA SER A 85 6.29 11.55 5.96
C SER A 85 5.04 10.79 5.52
N ILE A 86 4.28 10.27 6.47
CA ILE A 86 2.97 9.68 6.21
C ILE A 86 1.95 10.79 6.44
N SER A 87 1.26 11.22 5.37
CA SER A 87 0.20 12.21 5.51
C SER A 87 -0.90 11.65 6.40
N ALA A 88 -1.18 12.33 7.52
CA ALA A 88 -2.30 11.99 8.36
C ALA A 88 -3.61 12.29 7.63
N THR A 89 -4.60 11.42 7.81
CA THR A 89 -5.98 11.71 7.39
C THR A 89 -6.49 12.89 8.22
N GLN A 90 -7.08 13.87 7.56
CA GLN A 90 -7.77 14.96 8.24
C GLN A 90 -9.22 14.56 8.48
N MET A 91 -9.73 14.84 9.68
CA MET A 91 -11.16 14.67 9.94
C MET A 91 -11.97 15.57 9.01
N PRO A 92 -13.05 15.06 8.41
CA PRO A 92 -13.95 15.89 7.62
C PRO A 92 -14.68 16.89 8.53
N ASN A 93 -15.42 17.82 7.91
CA ASN A 93 -16.38 18.63 8.64
C ASN A 93 -17.40 17.76 9.38
N HIS A 94 -17.95 18.28 10.48
CA HIS A 94 -18.96 17.58 11.28
C HIS A 94 -20.12 17.11 10.40
N SER A 95 -20.44 15.82 10.49
CA SER A 95 -21.48 15.14 9.73
C SER A 95 -22.11 14.05 10.60
N ALA A 96 -23.31 13.55 10.26
CA ALA A 96 -23.89 12.45 11.01
C ALA A 96 -23.02 11.18 10.94
N TYR A 97 -22.46 10.90 9.76
CA TYR A 97 -21.60 9.77 9.52
C TYR A 97 -20.34 10.17 8.76
N VAL A 98 -19.24 9.49 9.07
CA VAL A 98 -17.96 9.56 8.36
C VAL A 98 -17.73 8.23 7.64
N LEU A 99 -17.32 8.33 6.38
CA LEU A 99 -16.88 7.19 5.59
C LEU A 99 -15.41 6.91 5.86
N ILE A 100 -15.10 5.73 6.39
CA ILE A 100 -13.75 5.19 6.47
C ILE A 100 -13.56 4.29 5.26
N ARG A 101 -12.74 4.74 4.30
CA ARG A 101 -12.41 3.93 3.12
C ARG A 101 -11.47 2.80 3.49
N ASN A 102 -11.77 1.59 3.06
CA ASN A 102 -10.96 0.41 3.35
C ASN A 102 -9.79 0.29 2.38
N THR A 103 -8.82 1.21 2.48
CA THR A 103 -7.70 1.33 1.54
C THR A 103 -6.36 0.90 2.12
N ASN A 104 -6.23 0.82 3.44
CA ASN A 104 -4.95 0.51 4.08
C ASN A 104 -5.13 -0.09 5.49
N ASN A 105 -4.01 -0.49 6.09
CA ASN A 105 -3.99 -1.09 7.42
C ASN A 105 -4.43 -0.12 8.52
N ASP A 106 -4.24 1.19 8.35
CA ASP A 106 -4.59 2.17 9.37
C ASP A 106 -6.11 2.37 9.44
N ALA A 107 -6.82 2.33 8.31
CA ALA A 107 -8.29 2.27 8.28
C ALA A 107 -8.82 1.07 9.08
N ILE A 108 -8.21 -0.11 8.91
CA ILE A 108 -8.58 -1.32 9.67
C ILE A 108 -8.26 -1.19 11.16
N LYS A 109 -7.12 -0.60 11.53
CA LYS A 109 -6.80 -0.33 12.94
C LYS A 109 -7.84 0.60 13.57
N THR A 110 -8.24 1.66 12.88
CA THR A 110 -9.28 2.59 13.37
C THR A 110 -10.60 1.86 13.59
N VAL A 111 -11.02 1.02 12.65
CA VAL A 111 -12.23 0.18 12.80
C VAL A 111 -12.10 -0.75 14.01
N ASN A 112 -10.94 -1.38 14.21
CA ASN A 112 -10.71 -2.26 15.34
C ASN A 112 -10.76 -1.51 16.69
N GLU A 113 -10.20 -0.31 16.79
CA GLU A 113 -10.27 0.51 18.01
C GLU A 113 -11.70 0.98 18.31
N LEU A 114 -12.48 1.33 17.28
CA LEU A 114 -13.91 1.65 17.44
C LEU A 114 -14.70 0.45 17.99
N LEU A 115 -14.53 -0.72 17.38
CA LEU A 115 -15.20 -1.95 17.81
C LEU A 115 -14.79 -2.36 19.23
N LYS A 116 -13.49 -2.26 19.55
CA LYS A 116 -12.96 -2.53 20.89
C LYS A 116 -13.54 -1.58 21.94
N SER A 117 -13.87 -0.35 21.55
CA SER A 117 -14.52 0.66 22.39
C SER A 117 -16.05 0.52 22.43
N GLY A 118 -16.61 -0.54 21.86
CA GLY A 118 -18.06 -0.80 21.83
C GLY A 118 -18.85 0.12 20.90
N LYS A 119 -18.18 0.80 19.97
CA LYS A 119 -18.83 1.70 19.00
C LYS A 119 -19.40 0.94 17.82
N VAL A 120 -20.43 1.50 17.20
CA VAL A 120 -21.08 0.89 16.04
C VAL A 120 -20.32 1.23 14.78
N VAL A 121 -19.89 0.19 14.05
CA VAL A 121 -19.29 0.31 12.72
C VAL A 121 -20.16 -0.43 11.71
N THR A 122 -20.57 0.25 10.65
CA THR A 122 -21.38 -0.33 9.58
C THR A 122 -20.52 -0.60 8.35
N MET A 123 -20.42 -1.84 7.90
CA MET A 123 -19.77 -2.17 6.62
C MET A 123 -20.76 -2.02 5.46
N LEU A 124 -20.35 -1.31 4.41
CA LEU A 124 -21.15 -1.11 3.21
C LEU A 124 -21.09 -2.37 2.32
N LEU A 125 -22.24 -2.90 1.94
CA LEU A 125 -22.34 -4.14 1.15
C LEU A 125 -22.43 -3.89 -0.36
N LYS A 126 -22.52 -2.63 -0.80
CA LYS A 126 -22.66 -2.24 -2.20
C LYS A 126 -21.80 -1.02 -2.47
N SER A 127 -21.25 -0.92 -3.68
CA SER A 127 -20.59 0.28 -4.18
C SER A 127 -21.61 1.33 -4.65
N GLY A 128 -21.22 2.59 -4.65
CA GLY A 128 -22.04 3.71 -5.10
C GLY A 128 -21.20 4.95 -5.41
N LYS A 129 -21.84 6.11 -5.53
CA LYS A 129 -21.11 7.35 -5.83
C LYS A 129 -20.26 7.77 -4.63
N GLY A 130 -18.95 7.54 -4.72
CA GLY A 130 -17.96 8.02 -3.75
C GLY A 130 -17.59 7.04 -2.62
N TYR A 131 -18.10 5.81 -2.67
CA TYR A 131 -17.82 4.72 -1.74
C TYR A 131 -17.88 3.36 -2.45
N GLU A 132 -17.16 2.38 -1.91
CA GLU A 132 -17.10 1.01 -2.44
C GLU A 132 -17.68 -0.01 -1.45
N ALA A 133 -18.10 -1.17 -1.97
CA ALA A 133 -18.43 -2.31 -1.13
C ALA A 133 -17.19 -2.70 -0.29
N GLY A 134 -17.37 -2.84 1.02
CA GLY A 134 -16.29 -3.10 1.98
C GLY A 134 -15.77 -1.85 2.68
N ASP A 135 -16.19 -0.63 2.31
CA ASP A 135 -15.96 0.58 3.11
C ASP A 135 -16.81 0.56 4.39
N PHE A 136 -16.45 1.40 5.36
CA PHE A 136 -17.13 1.49 6.66
C PHE A 136 -17.76 2.87 6.86
N ALA A 137 -18.93 2.91 7.51
CA ALA A 137 -19.60 4.12 7.97
C ALA A 137 -19.69 4.11 9.50
N VAL A 138 -19.28 5.22 10.12
CA VAL A 138 -19.23 5.40 11.58
C VAL A 138 -19.81 6.76 11.96
N ALA A 139 -20.39 6.88 13.15
CA ALA A 139 -20.84 8.19 13.63
C ALA A 139 -19.63 9.13 13.82
N TYR A 140 -19.76 10.40 13.43
CA TYR A 140 -18.67 11.37 13.59
C TYR A 140 -18.22 11.48 15.05
N ASP A 141 -19.18 11.56 15.97
CA ASP A 141 -18.91 11.75 17.40
C ASP A 141 -18.21 10.54 18.04
N ASP A 142 -18.31 9.35 17.42
CA ASP A 142 -17.58 8.16 17.84
C ASP A 142 -16.15 8.10 17.28
N LEU A 143 -15.94 8.69 16.09
CA LEU A 143 -14.63 8.73 15.43
C LEU A 143 -13.77 9.90 15.92
N HIS A 144 -14.36 11.07 16.15
CA HIS A 144 -13.66 12.30 16.50
C HIS A 144 -12.70 12.18 17.71
N PRO A 145 -13.02 11.44 18.79
CA PRO A 145 -12.09 11.26 19.91
C PRO A 145 -10.84 10.42 19.59
N LEU A 146 -10.82 9.73 18.44
CA LEU A 146 -9.72 8.87 17.99
C LEU A 146 -8.83 9.54 16.93
N ALA A 147 -9.18 10.76 16.52
CA ALA A 147 -8.52 11.51 15.45
C ALA A 147 -7.37 12.40 15.94
#